data_AF-A0A101VN32-F1
#
_entry.id   AF-A0A101VN32-F1
#
_cell.length_a   1.000
_cell.length_b   1.000
_cell.length_c   1.000
_cell.angle_alpha   90.00
_cell.angle_beta   90.00
_cell.angle_gamma   90.00
#
_symmetry.space_group_name_H-M   'P 1'
#
loop_
_entity.id
_entity.type
_entity.pdbx_description
1 polymer ?
#
loop_
_entity_poly.entity_id
_entity_poly.type
_entity_poly.pdbx_seq_one_letter_code
_entity_poly.pdbx_strand_id
1 'polypeptide(L)'
;MTGKPWHIAALALPVAGLAALWGWSDYKSRQGTDWDVPVAGYDPRDLLRGHYVEFTYEWPGETRDDNFYLTQFCIEGEAPVIDRIVPVDDLAVCAHPARISTGSIYGDTGLRNGRLYIAQTRSGELQEKLADRDLRGIVRIRQRDDGLITPREISFRPLTDEERAARDPQREDDALPPPPVVVTPEN
;
A
#
# COMPACT_ATOMS: atom_id res chain seq x y z
N MET A 1 33.20 4.94 -49.87
CA MET A 1 33.02 4.30 -48.55
C MET A 1 31.53 4.04 -48.34
N THR A 2 30.99 2.99 -48.94
CA THR A 2 29.58 2.59 -48.76
C THR A 2 29.52 1.55 -47.65
N GLY A 3 29.60 2.04 -46.41
CA GLY A 3 29.39 1.21 -45.22
C GLY A 3 27.99 0.60 -45.28
N LYS A 4 27.92 -0.73 -45.28
CA LYS A 4 26.67 -1.49 -45.35
C LYS A 4 25.73 -1.03 -44.21
N PRO A 5 24.48 -0.60 -44.49
CA PRO A 5 23.57 -0.04 -43.48
C PRO A 5 23.19 -1.04 -42.37
N TRP A 6 23.52 -2.32 -42.57
CA TRP A 6 23.34 -3.40 -41.61
C TRP A 6 23.94 -3.13 -40.23
N HIS A 7 25.12 -2.48 -40.15
CA HIS A 7 25.76 -2.22 -38.86
C HIS A 7 24.99 -1.18 -38.03
N ILE A 8 24.40 -0.18 -38.68
CA ILE A 8 23.57 0.83 -38.03
C ILE A 8 22.24 0.20 -37.61
N ALA A 9 21.64 -0.63 -38.48
CA ALA A 9 20.41 -1.34 -38.16
C ALA A 9 20.59 -2.30 -36.96
N ALA A 10 21.72 -3.02 -36.90
CA ALA A 10 22.05 -3.92 -35.80
C ALA A 10 22.22 -3.19 -34.46
N LEU A 11 22.70 -1.94 -34.47
CA LEU A 11 22.83 -1.10 -33.27
C LEU A 11 21.53 -0.37 -32.91
N ALA A 12 20.72 0.00 -33.90
CA ALA A 12 19.44 0.68 -33.70
C ALA A 12 18.36 -0.26 -33.13
N LEU A 13 18.39 -1.54 -33.52
CA LEU A 13 17.41 -2.54 -33.10
C LEU A 13 17.30 -2.73 -31.57
N PRO A 14 18.38 -2.91 -30.79
CA PRO A 14 18.27 -3.00 -29.34
C PRO A 14 17.76 -1.72 -28.69
N VAL A 15 18.16 -0.54 -29.20
CA VAL A 15 17.68 0.75 -28.69
C VAL A 15 16.19 0.93 -28.95
N ALA A 16 15.73 0.61 -30.16
CA ALA A 16 14.31 0.65 -30.52
C ALA A 16 13.48 -0.35 -29.70
N GLY A 17 14.01 -1.57 -29.50
CA GLY A 17 13.38 -2.57 -28.66
C GLY A 17 13.24 -2.12 -27.21
N LEU A 18 14.30 -1.55 -26.63
CA LEU A 18 14.26 -0.99 -25.28
C LEU A 18 13.27 0.18 -25.17
N ALA A 19 13.28 1.10 -26.13
CA ALA A 19 12.34 2.23 -26.15
C ALA A 19 10.87 1.76 -26.24
N ALA A 20 10.59 0.75 -27.07
CA ALA A 20 9.26 0.17 -27.19
C ALA A 20 8.81 -0.53 -25.89
N LEU A 21 9.69 -1.33 -25.27
CA LEU A 21 9.40 -1.99 -23.99
C LEU A 21 9.17 -0.99 -22.86
N TRP A 22 10.01 0.05 -22.80
CA TRP A 22 9.87 1.12 -21.82
C TRP A 22 8.56 1.89 -22.01
N GLY A 23 8.25 2.30 -23.24
CA GLY A 23 7.00 3.00 -23.55
C GLY A 23 5.77 2.16 -23.24
N TRP A 24 5.79 0.85 -23.53
CA TRP A 24 4.73 -0.07 -23.14
C TRP A 24 4.58 -0.14 -21.61
N SER A 25 5.70 -0.33 -20.89
CA SER A 25 5.70 -0.46 -19.43
C SER A 25 5.18 0.81 -18.75
N ASP A 26 5.62 1.98 -19.21
CA ASP A 26 5.17 3.28 -18.73
C ASP A 26 3.68 3.51 -19.03
N TYR A 27 3.21 3.17 -20.24
CA TYR A 27 1.79 3.23 -20.58
C TYR A 27 0.93 2.38 -19.63
N LYS A 28 1.30 1.10 -19.43
CA LYS A 28 0.59 0.21 -18.49
C LYS A 28 0.67 0.68 -17.03
N SER A 29 1.76 1.33 -16.63
CA SER A 29 1.92 1.88 -15.27
C SER A 29 1.04 3.11 -15.01
N ARG A 30 0.71 3.85 -16.07
CA ARG A 30 -0.16 5.04 -15.99
C ARG A 30 -1.65 4.70 -15.98
N GLN A 31 -2.02 3.53 -16.48
CA GLN A 31 -3.39 3.03 -16.46
C GLN A 31 -3.78 2.51 -15.08
N GLY A 32 -5.06 2.65 -14.76
CA GLY A 32 -5.65 2.18 -13.52
C GLY A 32 -6.51 3.24 -12.84
N THR A 33 -7.23 2.81 -11.82
CA THR A 33 -8.10 3.63 -10.98
C THR A 33 -7.38 3.95 -9.67
N ASP A 34 -7.35 5.22 -9.28
CA ASP A 34 -6.71 5.64 -8.05
C ASP A 34 -7.73 5.66 -6.90
N TRP A 35 -7.42 4.99 -5.79
CA TRP A 35 -8.28 4.86 -4.62
C TRP A 35 -7.56 5.32 -3.35
N ASP A 36 -8.32 5.89 -2.42
CA ASP A 36 -7.84 6.34 -1.13
C ASP A 36 -8.17 5.30 -0.06
N VAL A 37 -7.12 4.67 0.46
CA VAL A 37 -7.24 3.62 1.47
C VAL A 37 -6.71 4.14 2.80
N PRO A 38 -7.52 4.12 3.87
CA PRO A 38 -7.01 4.40 5.20
C PRO A 38 -5.95 3.37 5.62
N VAL A 39 -4.93 3.82 6.35
CA VAL A 39 -3.86 2.94 6.82
C VAL A 39 -3.54 3.12 8.29
N ALA A 40 -3.00 2.06 8.90
CA ALA A 40 -2.52 2.03 10.28
C ALA A 40 -1.25 1.17 10.40
N GLY A 41 -0.79 0.94 11.63
CA GLY A 41 0.31 0.03 11.91
C GLY A 41 1.68 0.49 11.40
N TYR A 42 1.84 1.77 11.06
CA TYR A 42 3.09 2.34 10.59
C TYR A 42 4.13 2.46 11.72
N ASP A 43 5.37 2.00 11.49
CA ASP A 43 6.49 2.15 12.43
C ASP A 43 7.37 3.36 12.02
N PRO A 44 7.44 4.43 12.84
CA PRO A 44 8.26 5.60 12.54
C PRO A 44 9.76 5.29 12.34
N ARG A 45 10.23 4.15 12.84
CA ARG A 45 11.63 3.71 12.70
C ARG A 45 11.96 3.20 11.30
N ASP A 46 10.97 2.89 10.48
CA ASP A 46 11.19 2.44 9.09
C ASP A 46 11.87 3.53 8.25
N LEU A 47 11.51 4.79 8.50
CA LEU A 47 12.14 5.96 7.87
C LEU A 47 13.61 6.15 8.27
N LEU A 48 14.02 5.63 9.43
CA LEU A 48 15.41 5.70 9.90
C LEU A 48 16.28 4.60 9.30
N ARG A 49 15.68 3.48 8.88
CA ARG A 49 16.37 2.31 8.31
C ARG A 49 16.29 2.22 6.79
N GLY A 50 15.49 3.08 6.15
CA GLY A 50 15.38 3.14 4.71
C GLY A 50 14.43 4.24 4.23
N HIS A 51 14.29 4.37 2.92
CA HIS A 51 13.37 5.30 2.28
C HIS A 51 11.97 4.69 2.12
N TYR A 52 11.49 3.94 3.11
CA TYR A 52 10.21 3.24 3.01
C TYR A 52 9.40 3.38 4.29
N VAL A 53 8.08 3.39 4.14
CA VAL A 53 7.11 3.27 5.25
C VAL A 53 6.32 2.00 4.98
N GLU A 54 6.31 1.09 5.94
CA GLU A 54 5.41 -0.05 5.95
C GLU A 54 4.13 0.32 6.68
N PHE A 55 3.00 -0.21 6.21
CA PHE A 55 1.68 0.08 6.77
C PHE A 55 0.71 -1.06 6.50
N THR A 56 -0.34 -1.12 7.30
CA THR A 56 -1.47 -2.02 7.13
C THR A 56 -2.65 -1.24 6.55
N TYR A 57 -3.25 -1.74 5.47
CA TYR A 57 -4.49 -1.20 4.94
C TYR A 57 -5.65 -1.50 5.87
N GLU A 58 -6.52 -0.52 6.06
CA GLU A 58 -7.80 -0.70 6.75
C GLU A 58 -8.91 -0.53 5.72
N TRP A 59 -9.32 -1.64 5.10
CA TRP A 59 -10.32 -1.61 4.04
C TRP A 59 -11.71 -1.33 4.61
N PRO A 60 -12.47 -0.40 4.03
CA PRO A 60 -13.87 -0.21 4.41
C PRO A 60 -14.68 -1.49 4.20
N GLY A 61 -15.52 -1.84 5.17
CA GLY A 61 -16.33 -3.06 5.13
C GLY A 61 -15.59 -4.35 5.50
N GLU A 62 -14.30 -4.30 5.80
CA GLU A 62 -13.57 -5.43 6.37
C GLU A 62 -13.92 -5.58 7.87
N THR A 63 -14.47 -6.73 8.25
CA THR A 63 -14.78 -7.05 9.64
C THR A 63 -13.52 -7.54 10.36
N ARG A 64 -13.17 -6.91 11.49
CA ARG A 64 -11.95 -7.20 12.27
C ARG A 64 -11.85 -8.64 12.80
N ASP A 65 -12.98 -9.34 12.88
CA ASP A 65 -13.09 -10.74 13.31
C ASP A 65 -12.75 -11.73 12.18
N ASP A 66 -12.70 -11.28 10.93
CA ASP A 66 -12.28 -12.08 9.80
C ASP A 66 -10.75 -12.10 9.76
N ASN A 67 -10.17 -12.99 10.58
CA ASN A 67 -8.75 -13.27 10.64
C ASN A 67 -8.21 -13.95 9.35
N PHE A 68 -8.90 -13.75 8.22
CA PHE A 68 -8.59 -14.31 6.91
C PHE A 68 -7.84 -13.30 6.07
N TYR A 69 -6.66 -13.70 5.60
CA TYR A 69 -5.96 -12.97 4.56
C TYR A 69 -6.79 -13.02 3.28
N LEU A 70 -7.49 -11.92 2.96
CA LEU A 70 -8.15 -11.81 1.66
C LEU A 70 -7.07 -11.80 0.58
N THR A 71 -7.09 -12.84 -0.25
CA THR A 71 -6.19 -12.94 -1.40
C THR A 71 -6.72 -12.15 -2.59
N GLN A 72 -8.04 -11.90 -2.61
CA GLN A 72 -8.72 -11.11 -3.64
C GLN A 72 -10.09 -10.62 -3.17
N PHE A 73 -10.55 -9.48 -3.72
CA PHE A 73 -11.88 -8.92 -3.51
C PHE A 73 -12.25 -7.91 -4.62
N CYS A 74 -13.53 -7.55 -4.73
CA CYS A 74 -13.97 -6.38 -5.49
C CYS A 74 -13.95 -5.13 -4.61
N ILE A 75 -13.52 -4.00 -5.17
CA ILE A 75 -13.71 -2.68 -4.57
C ILE A 75 -15.06 -2.13 -5.05
N GLU A 76 -15.94 -1.76 -4.12
CA GLU A 76 -17.19 -1.05 -4.41
C GLU A 76 -17.09 0.40 -3.94
N GLY A 77 -17.54 1.33 -4.78
CA GLY A 77 -17.51 2.77 -4.51
C GLY A 77 -17.23 3.58 -5.77
N GLU A 78 -17.04 4.88 -5.61
CA GLU A 78 -16.69 5.81 -6.68
C GLU A 78 -15.33 6.44 -6.38
N ALA A 79 -14.36 6.20 -7.28
CA ALA A 79 -12.99 6.67 -7.10
C ALA A 79 -12.92 8.19 -6.87
N PRO A 80 -12.13 8.66 -5.89
CA PRO A 80 -11.14 7.90 -5.11
C PRO A 80 -11.71 7.23 -3.84
N VAL A 81 -13.00 7.32 -3.56
CA VAL A 81 -13.61 6.87 -2.30
C VAL A 81 -14.06 5.42 -2.40
N ILE A 82 -13.68 4.61 -1.41
CA ILE A 82 -14.12 3.21 -1.28
C ILE A 82 -15.29 3.17 -0.29
N ASP A 83 -16.43 2.61 -0.71
CA ASP A 83 -17.57 2.38 0.17
C ASP A 83 -17.36 1.10 0.98
N ARG A 84 -16.98 0.01 0.29
CA ARG A 84 -16.62 -1.27 0.91
C ARG A 84 -15.83 -2.18 -0.02
N ILE A 85 -15.21 -3.21 0.55
CA ILE A 85 -14.69 -4.35 -0.19
C ILE A 85 -15.65 -5.54 -0.12
N VAL A 86 -15.72 -6.33 -1.19
CA VAL A 86 -16.54 -7.54 -1.27
C VAL A 86 -15.65 -8.71 -1.67
N PRO A 87 -15.39 -9.68 -0.76
CA PRO A 87 -14.65 -10.89 -1.10
C PRO A 87 -15.37 -11.64 -2.24
N VAL A 88 -14.60 -12.12 -3.22
CA VAL A 88 -15.14 -12.90 -4.35
C VAL A 88 -14.22 -14.06 -4.69
N ASP A 89 -14.80 -15.12 -5.24
CA ASP A 89 -14.04 -16.25 -5.79
C ASP A 89 -13.62 -16.01 -7.25
N ASP A 90 -14.43 -15.26 -8.00
CA ASP A 90 -14.16 -14.93 -9.41
C ASP A 90 -14.05 -13.41 -9.60
N LEU A 91 -12.88 -12.93 -9.99
CA LEU A 91 -12.64 -11.51 -10.24
C LEU A 91 -13.26 -11.02 -11.56
N ALA A 92 -13.68 -11.92 -12.46
CA ALA A 92 -14.28 -11.54 -13.73
C ALA A 92 -15.62 -10.81 -13.58
N VAL A 93 -16.28 -10.96 -12.43
CA VAL A 93 -17.55 -10.25 -12.13
C VAL A 93 -17.32 -8.86 -11.52
N CYS A 94 -16.09 -8.53 -11.11
CA CYS A 94 -15.77 -7.25 -10.49
C CYS A 94 -15.60 -6.15 -11.53
N ALA A 95 -16.22 -4.99 -11.28
CA ALA A 95 -15.84 -3.76 -11.99
C ALA A 95 -14.42 -3.30 -11.60
N HIS A 96 -14.07 -3.48 -10.33
CA HIS A 96 -12.80 -3.03 -9.75
C HIS A 96 -12.16 -4.18 -8.95
N PRO A 97 -11.48 -5.14 -9.61
CA PRO A 97 -10.84 -6.26 -8.93
C PRO A 97 -9.59 -5.83 -8.16
N ALA A 98 -9.34 -6.42 -6.99
CA ALA A 98 -8.08 -6.33 -6.27
C ALA A 98 -7.59 -7.73 -5.91
N ARG A 99 -6.30 -8.02 -6.12
CA ARG A 99 -5.69 -9.30 -5.80
C ARG A 99 -4.26 -9.17 -5.31
N ILE A 100 -3.81 -10.15 -4.55
CA ILE A 100 -2.42 -10.26 -4.13
C ILE A 100 -1.46 -10.40 -5.33
N SER A 101 -0.23 -9.96 -5.11
CA SER A 101 0.90 -10.22 -6.00
C SER A 101 1.85 -11.19 -5.32
N THR A 102 1.90 -12.43 -5.78
CA THR A 102 2.79 -13.47 -5.24
C THR A 102 4.28 -13.15 -5.42
N GLY A 103 4.62 -12.24 -6.33
CA GLY A 103 5.98 -11.73 -6.51
C GLY A 103 6.34 -10.54 -5.62
N SER A 104 5.41 -10.05 -4.79
CA SER A 104 5.68 -8.96 -3.85
C SER A 104 6.33 -9.46 -2.56
N ILE A 105 7.01 -8.58 -1.84
CA ILE A 105 7.65 -8.87 -0.54
C ILE A 105 6.62 -9.40 0.47
N TYR A 106 5.38 -8.95 0.38
CA TYR A 106 4.29 -9.34 1.28
C TYR A 106 3.52 -10.58 0.84
N GLY A 107 3.77 -11.10 -0.37
CA GLY A 107 3.17 -12.34 -0.86
C GLY A 107 1.64 -12.38 -0.73
N ASP A 108 1.16 -13.32 0.10
CA ASP A 108 -0.24 -13.55 0.45
C ASP A 108 -0.86 -12.45 1.35
N THR A 109 -0.02 -11.65 2.01
CA THR A 109 -0.45 -10.51 2.81
C THR A 109 -0.43 -9.19 2.04
N GLY A 110 -0.18 -9.20 0.73
CA GLY A 110 -0.01 -7.98 -0.07
C GLY A 110 -1.24 -7.09 -0.23
N LEU A 111 -2.43 -7.57 0.12
CA LEU A 111 -3.64 -6.75 0.25
C LEU A 111 -3.86 -6.25 1.68
N ARG A 112 -3.18 -6.82 2.67
CA ARG A 112 -3.23 -6.36 4.06
C ARG A 112 -2.11 -5.37 4.38
N ASN A 113 -0.91 -5.63 3.88
CA ASN A 113 0.29 -4.85 4.13
C ASN A 113 0.79 -4.20 2.85
N GLY A 114 1.23 -2.96 2.98
CA GLY A 114 1.81 -2.17 1.91
C GLY A 114 3.11 -1.51 2.34
N ARG A 115 3.92 -1.17 1.33
CA ARG A 115 5.14 -0.38 1.51
C ARG A 115 5.16 0.73 0.48
N LEU A 116 5.44 1.94 0.93
CA LEU A 116 5.60 3.09 0.07
C LEU A 116 7.02 3.64 0.18
N TYR A 117 7.64 3.92 -0.96
CA TYR A 117 8.91 4.65 -1.00
C TYR A 117 8.69 6.13 -0.69
N ILE A 118 9.46 6.66 0.25
CA ILE A 118 9.46 8.06 0.65
C ILE A 118 10.79 8.71 0.27
N ALA A 119 10.72 9.74 -0.58
CA ALA A 119 11.87 10.55 -0.93
C ALA A 119 12.48 11.21 0.32
N GLN A 120 13.82 11.24 0.41
CA GLN A 120 14.55 11.81 1.55
C GLN A 120 14.15 13.25 1.87
N THR A 121 13.77 14.04 0.86
CA THR A 121 13.35 15.44 1.04
C THR A 121 12.03 15.60 1.78
N ARG A 122 11.19 14.54 1.83
CA ARG A 122 9.90 14.53 2.53
C ARG A 122 9.94 13.75 3.86
N SER A 123 11.04 13.08 4.19
CA SER A 123 11.06 12.13 5.31
C SER A 123 10.87 12.79 6.67
N GLY A 124 11.41 13.99 6.89
CA GLY A 124 11.27 14.70 8.17
C GLY A 124 9.82 15.12 8.46
N GLU A 125 9.16 15.76 7.49
CA GLU A 125 7.75 16.16 7.62
C GLU A 125 6.82 14.95 7.78
N LEU A 126 7.08 13.87 7.02
CA LEU A 126 6.28 12.66 7.11
C LEU A 126 6.49 11.92 8.42
N GLN A 127 7.71 11.94 8.99
CA GLN A 127 7.98 11.33 10.28
C GLN A 127 7.17 11.99 11.40
N GLU A 128 7.08 13.33 11.39
CA GLU A 128 6.26 14.06 12.36
C GLU A 128 4.77 13.71 12.21
N LYS A 129 4.24 13.71 10.98
CA LYS A 129 2.85 13.34 10.72
C LYS A 129 2.52 11.88 11.01
N LEU A 130 3.47 10.96 10.84
CA LEU A 130 3.32 9.55 11.19
C LEU A 130 3.40 9.34 12.72
N ALA A 131 4.14 10.17 13.43
CA ALA A 131 4.20 10.12 14.89
C ALA A 131 2.95 10.73 15.54
N ASP A 132 2.23 11.60 14.83
CA ASP A 132 1.02 12.24 15.31
C ASP A 132 -0.16 11.25 15.36
N ARG A 133 -0.57 10.89 16.58
CA ARG A 133 -1.70 9.98 16.82
C ARG A 133 -3.07 10.60 16.51
N ASP A 134 -3.15 11.92 16.34
CA ASP A 134 -4.38 12.62 15.96
C ASP A 134 -4.60 12.66 14.44
N LEU A 135 -3.63 12.14 13.66
CA LEU A 135 -3.72 12.03 12.22
C LEU A 135 -4.05 10.61 11.76
N ARG A 136 -4.80 10.56 10.65
CA ARG A 136 -5.12 9.37 9.89
C ARG A 136 -4.29 9.37 8.62
N GLY A 137 -3.48 8.34 8.45
CA GLY A 137 -2.78 8.08 7.18
C GLY A 137 -3.77 7.59 6.13
N ILE A 138 -3.68 8.15 4.93
CA ILE A 138 -4.43 7.72 3.75
C ILE A 138 -3.41 7.47 2.64
N VAL A 139 -3.34 6.23 2.17
CA VAL A 139 -2.49 5.85 1.05
C VAL A 139 -3.33 5.86 -0.21
N ARG A 140 -2.90 6.63 -1.20
CA ARG A 140 -3.44 6.54 -2.56
C ARG A 140 -2.82 5.34 -3.24
N ILE A 141 -3.64 4.35 -3.54
CA ILE A 141 -3.25 3.20 -4.34
C ILE A 141 -3.71 3.37 -5.77
N ARG A 142 -2.96 2.82 -6.71
CA ARG A 142 -3.41 2.60 -8.08
C ARG A 142 -3.80 1.15 -8.26
N GLN A 143 -5.06 0.91 -8.57
CA GLN A 143 -5.56 -0.39 -9.00
C GLN A 143 -5.46 -0.48 -10.52
N ARG A 144 -4.75 -1.47 -11.03
CA ARG A 144 -4.72 -1.81 -12.45
C ARG A 144 -5.87 -2.74 -12.84
N ASP A 145 -6.15 -2.81 -14.13
CA ASP A 145 -7.19 -3.69 -14.70
C ASP A 145 -6.95 -5.18 -14.41
N ASP A 146 -5.69 -5.60 -14.19
CA ASP A 146 -5.34 -6.96 -13.79
C ASP A 146 -5.47 -7.22 -12.29
N GLY A 147 -6.06 -6.28 -11.55
CA GLY A 147 -6.32 -6.34 -10.11
C GLY A 147 -5.11 -6.10 -9.21
N LEU A 148 -3.93 -5.80 -9.78
CA LEU A 148 -2.78 -5.45 -8.97
C LEU A 148 -2.91 -4.02 -8.43
N ILE A 149 -2.65 -3.86 -7.13
CA ILE A 149 -2.61 -2.55 -6.47
C ILE A 149 -1.17 -2.09 -6.27
N THR A 150 -0.94 -0.78 -6.35
CA THR A 150 0.38 -0.19 -6.10
C THR A 150 0.25 1.11 -5.32
N PRO A 151 0.86 1.22 -4.12
CA PRO A 151 0.95 2.49 -3.38
C PRO A 151 1.62 3.58 -4.22
N ARG A 152 1.04 4.78 -4.25
CA ARG A 152 1.56 5.93 -5.00
C ARG A 152 1.99 7.06 -4.10
N GLU A 153 1.17 7.39 -3.12
CA GLU A 153 1.38 8.52 -2.23
C GLU A 153 0.71 8.26 -0.88
N ILE A 154 1.21 8.90 0.17
CA ILE A 154 0.58 8.95 1.48
C ILE A 154 0.23 10.40 1.82
N SER A 155 -0.98 10.59 2.32
CA SER A 155 -1.49 11.86 2.81
C SER A 155 -2.06 11.68 4.22
N PHE A 156 -2.29 12.78 4.92
CA PHE A 156 -2.77 12.76 6.30
C PHE A 156 -3.95 13.70 6.45
N ARG A 157 -4.97 13.25 7.17
CA ARG A 157 -6.08 14.08 7.62
C ARG A 157 -6.26 13.95 9.13
N PRO A 158 -6.88 14.93 9.81
CA PRO A 158 -7.33 14.75 11.17
C PRO A 158 -8.26 13.54 11.31
N LEU A 159 -8.20 12.88 12.46
CA LEU A 159 -9.20 11.87 12.84
C LEU A 159 -10.59 12.51 12.94
N THR A 160 -11.60 11.76 12.51
CA THR A 160 -13.01 12.06 12.79
C THR A 160 -13.33 11.80 14.27
N ASP A 161 -14.43 12.35 14.76
CA ASP A 161 -14.85 12.15 16.16
C ASP A 161 -15.11 10.66 16.47
N GLU A 162 -15.65 9.91 15.50
CA GLU A 162 -15.88 8.47 15.61
C GLU A 162 -14.56 7.68 15.70
N GLU A 163 -13.60 7.99 14.83
CA GLU A 163 -12.27 7.35 14.85
C GLU A 163 -11.49 7.69 16.14
N ARG A 164 -11.65 8.91 16.65
CA ARG A 164 -11.06 9.34 17.93
C ARG A 164 -11.67 8.55 19.09
N ALA A 165 -13.00 8.47 19.16
CA ALA A 165 -13.71 7.72 20.20
C ALA A 165 -13.39 6.22 20.18
N ALA A 166 -13.16 5.62 19.01
CA ALA A 166 -12.72 4.23 18.90
C ALA A 166 -11.28 4.00 19.39
N ARG A 167 -10.44 5.05 19.40
CA ARG A 167 -9.01 4.98 19.76
C ARG A 167 -8.74 5.30 21.23
N ASP A 168 -9.60 6.09 21.87
CA ASP A 168 -9.47 6.48 23.28
C ASP A 168 -9.40 5.30 24.27
N PRO A 169 -10.18 4.22 24.15
CA PRO A 169 -10.07 3.06 25.04
C PRO A 169 -8.68 2.41 24.99
N GLN A 170 -8.10 2.34 23.79
CA GLN A 170 -6.75 1.78 23.57
C GLN A 170 -5.66 2.68 24.18
N ARG A 171 -5.91 3.99 24.28
CA ARG A 171 -5.01 4.94 24.96
C ARG A 171 -5.02 4.76 26.47
N GLU A 172 -6.19 4.48 27.05
CA GLU A 172 -6.32 4.18 28.48
C GLU A 172 -5.56 2.89 28.84
N ASP A 173 -5.65 1.86 27.98
CA ASP A 173 -4.90 0.61 28.14
C ASP A 173 -3.38 0.78 27.98
N ASP A 174 -2.91 1.53 26.98
CA ASP A 174 -1.48 1.86 26.78
C ASP A 174 -0.89 2.66 27.97
N ALA A 175 -1.73 3.40 28.70
CA ALA A 175 -1.33 4.22 29.84
C ALA A 175 -1.26 3.42 31.15
N LEU A 176 -1.72 2.17 31.18
CA LEU A 176 -1.55 1.29 32.32
C LEU A 176 -0.08 0.85 32.41
N PRO A 177 0.55 0.89 33.60
CA PRO A 177 1.90 0.37 33.76
C PRO A 177 1.90 -1.11 33.35
N PRO A 178 2.95 -1.58 32.63
CA PRO A 178 3.03 -2.99 32.25
C PRO A 178 2.91 -3.85 33.50
N PRO A 179 2.21 -5.01 33.42
CA PRO A 179 2.06 -5.88 34.56
C PRO A 179 3.47 -6.23 35.10
N PRO A 180 3.64 -6.27 36.43
CA PRO A 180 4.94 -6.58 37.03
C PRO A 180 5.42 -7.92 36.48
N VAL A 181 6.65 -7.94 35.94
CA VAL A 181 7.29 -9.17 35.46
C VAL A 181 7.53 -10.07 36.67
N VAL A 182 6.67 -11.07 36.85
CA VAL A 182 6.86 -12.11 37.87
C VAL A 182 7.89 -13.09 37.32
N VAL A 183 9.15 -12.92 37.71
CA VAL A 183 10.19 -13.91 37.44
C VAL A 183 9.97 -15.07 38.42
N THR A 184 9.26 -16.11 37.98
CA THR A 184 9.18 -17.36 38.73
C THR A 184 10.52 -18.08 38.58
N PRO A 185 11.29 -18.32 39.65
CA PRO A 185 12.48 -19.15 39.54
C PRO A 185 12.05 -20.58 39.19
N GLU A 186 12.53 -21.10 38.06
CA GLU A 186 12.43 -22.51 37.71
C GLU A 186 13.12 -23.34 38.80
N ASN A 187 12.47 -24.43 39.20
CA ASN A 187 12.91 -25.35 40.25
C ASN A 187 13.19 -26.71 39.63
#